data_AF-A0A2N2TX60-F1
#
_entry.id   AF-A0A2N2TX60-F1
#
_cell.length_a   1.000
_cell.length_b   1.000
_cell.length_c   1.000
_cell.angle_alpha   90.00
_cell.angle_beta   90.00
_cell.angle_gamma   90.00
#
_symmetry.space_group_name_H-M   'P 1'
#
loop_
_entity.id
_entity.type
_entity.pdbx_description
1 polymer ?
#
loop_
_entity_poly.entity_id
_entity_poly.type
_entity_poly.pdbx_seq_one_letter_code
_entity_poly.pdbx_strand_id
1 'polypeptide(L)'
;MNKWEVFVMDMSELAEGKDIELSIRTLNAGLHKYTYKRVKCQVSAKQDKFPDSLQVRMGRGQLSASKYSIKVLEEVQRMPEKYL
;
A
#
# COMPACT_ATOMS: atom_id res chain seq x y z
N MET A 1 -0.86 1.42 14.61
CA MET A 1 -0.59 0.48 13.50
C MET A 1 -1.73 0.60 12.49
N ASN A 2 -1.44 1.21 11.35
CA ASN A 2 -2.40 1.32 10.26
C ASN A 2 -2.49 -0.01 9.51
N LYS A 3 -3.68 -0.27 8.96
CA LYS A 3 -3.95 -1.44 8.12
C LYS A 3 -4.18 -0.95 6.71
N TRP A 4 -3.32 -1.40 5.81
CA TRP A 4 -3.36 -1.06 4.40
C TRP A 4 -3.63 -2.30 3.56
N GLU A 5 -4.20 -2.10 2.39
CA GLU A 5 -4.35 -3.10 1.35
C GLU A 5 -3.80 -2.56 0.04
N VAL A 6 -3.10 -3.39 -0.73
CA VAL A 6 -2.64 -3.06 -2.07
C VAL A 6 -3.14 -4.10 -3.05
N PHE A 7 -3.38 -3.65 -4.28
CA PHE A 7 -3.74 -4.50 -5.40
C PHE A 7 -2.55 -4.57 -6.36
N VAL A 8 -2.02 -5.77 -6.55
CA VAL A 8 -0.89 -6.02 -7.46
C VAL A 8 -1.27 -7.13 -8.45
N MET A 9 -0.77 -7.05 -9.67
CA MET A 9 -0.92 -8.11 -10.66
C MET A 9 0.12 -9.20 -10.40
N ASP A 10 1.32 -8.81 -10.00
CA ASP A 10 2.42 -9.70 -9.68
C ASP A 10 3.11 -9.33 -8.36
N MET A 11 3.59 -10.32 -7.61
CA MET A 11 4.29 -10.09 -6.35
C MET A 11 5.61 -9.36 -6.54
N SER A 12 6.22 -9.43 -7.73
CA SER A 12 7.44 -8.70 -8.07
C SER A 12 7.26 -7.19 -8.10
N GLU A 13 6.02 -6.69 -8.18
CA GLU A 13 5.71 -5.26 -8.04
C GLU A 13 6.00 -4.74 -6.63
N LEU A 14 6.01 -5.63 -5.63
CA LEU A 14 6.39 -5.33 -4.25
C LEU A 14 7.90 -5.48 -4.07
N ALA A 15 8.66 -4.67 -4.82
CA ALA A 15 10.12 -4.66 -4.74
C ALA A 15 10.60 -4.24 -3.34
N GLU A 16 10.97 -5.22 -2.53
CA GLU A 16 11.38 -4.99 -1.15
C GLU A 16 12.63 -4.10 -1.06
N GLY A 17 12.65 -3.20 -0.08
CA GLY A 17 13.81 -2.35 0.20
C GLY A 17 14.09 -1.27 -0.83
N LYS A 18 13.18 -1.04 -1.78
CA LYS A 18 13.21 0.12 -2.70
C LYS A 18 12.05 1.06 -2.42
N ASP A 19 12.23 2.32 -2.77
CA ASP A 19 11.17 3.30 -2.80
C ASP A 19 10.28 3.04 -4.02
N ILE A 20 9.03 2.64 -3.77
CA ILE A 20 8.06 2.32 -4.81
C ILE A 20 6.79 3.13 -4.64
N GLU A 21 6.19 3.52 -5.75
CA GLU A 21 4.87 4.15 -5.76
C GLU A 21 3.78 3.10 -5.85
N LEU A 22 2.91 3.05 -4.83
CA LEU A 22 1.79 2.13 -4.77
C LEU A 22 0.48 2.87 -4.51
N SER A 23 -0.59 2.34 -5.09
CA SER A 23 -1.96 2.72 -4.73
C SER A 23 -2.42 1.83 -3.57
N ILE A 24 -2.42 2.38 -2.37
CA ILE A 24 -2.84 1.67 -1.15
C ILE A 24 -4.24 2.10 -0.73
N ARG A 25 -4.97 1.17 -0.12
CA ARG A 25 -6.31 1.35 0.40
C ARG A 25 -6.31 1.22 1.90
N THR A 26 -6.93 2.15 2.62
CA THR A 26 -7.02 2.04 4.08
C THR A 26 -8.06 1.00 4.49
N LEU A 27 -7.69 0.15 5.44
CA LEU A 27 -8.57 -0.81 6.12
C LEU A 27 -8.87 -0.39 7.56
N ASN A 28 -8.36 0.77 7.98
CA ASN A 28 -8.67 1.34 9.29
C ASN A 28 -10.18 1.57 9.41
N ALA A 29 -10.74 1.31 10.60
CA ALA A 29 -12.14 1.60 10.86
C ALA A 29 -12.39 3.12 10.84
N GLY A 30 -13.55 3.53 10.32
CA GLY A 30 -13.94 4.93 10.23
C GLY A 30 -14.52 5.30 8.86
N LEU A 31 -14.80 6.60 8.70
CA LEU A 31 -15.44 7.15 7.50
C LEU A 31 -14.66 6.88 6.21
N HIS A 32 -13.33 6.88 6.30
CA HIS A 32 -12.45 6.71 5.15
C HIS A 32 -12.08 5.25 4.88
N LYS A 33 -12.69 4.27 5.55
CA LYS A 33 -12.41 2.86 5.27
C LYS A 33 -12.64 2.57 3.78
N TYR A 34 -11.70 1.87 3.16
CA TYR A 34 -11.68 1.55 1.73
C TYR A 34 -11.40 2.71 0.77
N THR A 35 -10.96 3.88 1.25
CA THR A 35 -10.43 4.92 0.36
C THR A 35 -9.04 4.57 -0.14
N TYR A 36 -8.79 4.90 -1.41
CA TYR A 36 -7.48 4.76 -2.03
C TYR A 36 -6.68 6.04 -1.87
N LYS A 37 -5.37 5.86 -1.74
CA LYS A 37 -4.39 6.91 -1.88
C LYS A 37 -3.16 6.37 -2.57
N ARG A 38 -2.49 7.23 -3.32
CA ARG A 38 -1.24 6.90 -3.96
C ARG A 38 -0.11 7.41 -3.11
N VAL A 39 0.87 6.56 -2.83
CA VAL A 39 1.96 6.89 -1.92
C VAL A 39 3.28 6.36 -2.45
N LYS A 40 4.36 7.09 -2.21
CA LYS A 40 5.71 6.53 -2.19
C LYS A 40 5.88 5.81 -0.86
N CYS A 41 6.25 4.55 -0.92
CA CYS A 41 6.40 3.73 0.25
C CYS A 41 7.51 2.70 0.06
N GLN A 42 7.95 2.15 1.19
CA GLN A 42 8.81 0.98 1.23
C GLN A 42 8.03 -0.18 1.80
N VAL A 43 8.17 -1.35 1.17
CA VAL A 43 7.52 -2.59 1.59
C VAL A 43 8.56 -3.63 1.99
N SER A 44 8.17 -4.54 2.87
CA SER A 44 9.02 -5.63 3.33
C SER A 44 8.15 -6.83 3.73
N ALA A 45 8.55 -8.03 3.32
CA ALA A 45 7.91 -9.28 3.73
C ALA A 45 8.07 -9.56 5.23
N LYS A 46 9.09 -8.97 5.86
CA LYS A 46 9.27 -9.02 7.32
C LYS A 46 8.28 -8.09 8.00
N GLN A 47 7.31 -8.65 8.71
CA GLN A 47 6.28 -7.88 9.44
C GLN A 47 6.84 -6.96 10.53
N ASP A 48 8.03 -7.27 11.07
CA ASP A 48 8.66 -6.51 12.15
C ASP A 48 9.44 -5.28 11.66
N LYS A 49 9.66 -5.15 10.34
CA LYS A 49 10.53 -4.10 9.79
C LYS A 49 9.88 -2.71 9.82
N PHE A 50 8.57 -2.63 9.70
CA PHE A 50 7.83 -1.37 9.62
C PHE A 50 6.60 -1.35 10.53
N PRO A 51 6.17 -0.16 10.99
CA PRO A 51 5.12 -0.04 11.99
C PRO A 51 3.70 -0.31 11.48
N ASP A 52 3.48 -0.36 10.17
CA ASP A 52 2.17 -0.56 9.55
C ASP A 52 2.08 -1.90 8.81
N SER A 53 0.85 -2.44 8.73
CA SER A 53 0.56 -3.71 8.05
C SER A 53 0.03 -3.47 6.64
N LEU A 54 0.48 -4.32 5.70
CA LEU A 54 0.05 -4.33 4.32
C LEU A 54 -0.48 -5.71 3.93
N GLN A 55 -1.74 -5.75 3.53
CA GLN A 55 -2.36 -6.91 2.90
C GLN A 55 -2.23 -6.78 1.39
N VAL A 56 -1.89 -7.89 0.74
CA VAL A 56 -1.73 -7.92 -0.70
C VAL A 56 -2.90 -8.67 -1.30
N ARG A 57 -3.56 -8.04 -2.27
CA ARG A 57 -4.61 -8.66 -3.06
C ARG A 57 -4.14 -8.75 -4.50
N MET A 58 -4.24 -9.93 -5.08
CA MET A 58 -3.91 -10.12 -6.50
C MET A 58 -4.94 -9.40 -7.37
N GLY A 59 -4.59 -9.06 -8.61
CA GLY A 59 -5.46 -8.30 -9.53
C GLY A 59 -6.85 -8.90 -9.78
N ARG A 60 -7.03 -10.21 -9.53
CA ARG A 60 -8.34 -10.90 -9.57
C ARG A 60 -9.14 -10.82 -8.27
N GLY A 61 -8.67 -10.03 -7.30
CA GLY A 61 -9.28 -9.90 -5.99
C GLY A 61 -8.93 -11.02 -5.02
N GLN A 62 -8.02 -11.94 -5.33
CA GLN A 62 -7.61 -13.00 -4.39
C GLN A 62 -6.71 -12.43 -3.29
N LEU A 63 -7.06 -12.65 -2.03
CA LEU A 63 -6.21 -12.26 -0.90
C LEU A 63 -4.97 -13.17 -0.86
N SER A 64 -3.79 -12.56 -0.89
CA SER A 64 -2.53 -13.29 -0.72
C SER A 64 -2.35 -13.72 0.73
N ALA A 65 -1.81 -14.92 0.95
CA ALA A 65 -1.42 -15.38 2.29
C ALA A 65 -0.23 -14.57 2.85
N SER A 66 0.56 -13.98 1.96
CA SER A 66 1.76 -13.21 2.30
C SER A 66 1.39 -11.85 2.85
N LYS A 67 1.74 -11.60 4.12
CA LYS A 67 1.58 -10.31 4.79
C LYS A 67 2.87 -9.53 4.70
N TYR A 68 2.75 -8.25 4.37
CA TYR A 68 3.87 -7.33 4.28
C TYR A 68 3.75 -6.28 5.38
N SER A 69 4.88 -5.68 5.72
CA SER A 69 4.92 -4.42 6.43
C SER A 69 5.20 -3.30 5.43
N ILE A 70 4.67 -2.12 5.72
CA ILE A 70 4.79 -0.94 4.85
C ILE A 70 5.21 0.27 5.68
N LYS A 71 6.04 1.11 5.07
CA LYS A 71 6.34 2.45 5.55
C LYS A 71 5.97 3.44 4.46
N VAL A 72 4.95 4.24 4.73
CA VAL A 72 4.57 5.35 3.85
C VAL A 72 5.58 6.49 4.04
N LEU A 73 6.18 6.94 2.94
CA LEU A 73 7.15 8.03 2.94
C LEU A 73 6.48 9.36 2.56
N GLU A 74 5.71 9.35 1.47
CA GLU A 74 5.06 10.54 0.92
C GLU A 74 3.77 10.17 0.20
N GLU A 75 2.76 11.04 0.23
CA GLU A 75 1.54 10.88 -0.55
C GLU A 75 1.73 11.55 -1.93
N VAL A 76 1.52 10.78 -3.00
CA VAL A 76 1.71 11.27 -4.37
C VAL A 76 0.39 11.79 -4.91
N GLN A 77 0.32 13.11 -5.06
CA GLN A 77 -0.81 13.78 -5.69
C GLN A 77 -0.58 13.89 -7.20
N ARG A 78 -1.36 13.14 -7.97
CA ARG A 78 -1.23 13.10 -9.45
C ARG A 78 -2.12 14.14 -10.16
N MET A 79 -3.02 14.81 -9.44
CA MET A 79 -3.83 15.86 -10.04
C MET A 79 -2.90 17.01 -10.46
N PRO A 80 -2.93 17.43 -11.74
CA PRO A 80 -2.17 18.60 -12.15
C PRO A 80 -2.64 19.81 -11.34
N GLU A 81 -1.72 20.69 -10.96
CA GLU A 81 -2.01 21.90 -10.16
C GLU A 81 -3.15 22.75 -10.72
N LYS A 82 -3.39 22.69 -12.04
CA LYS A 82 -4.47 23.38 -12.73
C LYS A 82 -5.89 22.90 -12.33
N TYR A 83 -6.03 21.69 -11.82
CA TYR A 83 -7.31 21.07 -11.47
C TYR A 83 -7.48 20.85 -9.96
N LEU A 84 -6.65 21.53 -9.17
CA LEU A 84 -6.65 21.52 -7.71
C LEU A 84 -7.57 22.61 -7.15
#